data_AF-A0A9P6KMF6-F1
#
_entry.id   AF-A0A9P6KMF6-F1
#
_cell.length_a   1.000
_cell.length_b   1.000
_cell.length_c   1.000
_cell.angle_alpha   90.00
_cell.angle_beta   90.00
_cell.angle_gamma   90.00
#
_symmetry.space_group_name_H-M   'P 1'
#
loop_
_entity.id
_entity.type
_entity.pdbx_description
1 polymer ?
#
loop_
_entity_poly.entity_id
_entity_poly.type
_entity_poly.pdbx_seq_one_letter_code
_entity_poly.pdbx_strand_id
1 'polypeptide(L)' 'MPNTNWHSCGTCAMAHREFGGAVDAELCVYGVHYLRIVDGSVIPFVPQSNLQRLVYAVAERASDIIEAGRQTVSR' A
#
# COMPACT_ATOMS: atom_id res chain seq x y z
N MET A 1 15.78 -5.31 27.72
CA MET A 1 15.59 -5.87 26.35
C MET A 1 14.73 -4.88 25.58
N PRO A 2 15.20 -4.31 24.46
CA PRO A 2 14.36 -3.47 23.61
C PRO A 2 13.22 -4.32 23.01
N ASN A 3 12.02 -3.75 22.92
CA ASN A 3 10.85 -4.37 22.30
C ASN A 3 10.48 -3.63 21.01
N THR A 4 9.76 -4.31 20.12
CA THR A 4 9.12 -3.65 18.98
C THR A 4 7.92 -2.84 19.45
N ASN A 5 7.61 -1.74 18.74
CA ASN A 5 6.38 -0.98 18.96
C ASN A 5 5.19 -1.55 18.14
N TRP A 6 5.34 -2.73 17.55
CA TRP A 6 4.30 -3.42 16.76
C TRP A 6 3.77 -2.61 15.55
N HIS A 7 4.61 -1.74 14.99
CA HIS A 7 4.32 -0.92 13.81
C HIS A 7 5.13 -1.39 12.59
N SER A 8 5.09 -2.69 12.29
CA SER A 8 5.80 -3.25 11.13
C SER A 8 5.23 -2.69 9.82
N CYS A 9 6.08 -2.08 9.00
CA CYS A 9 5.71 -1.52 7.70
C CYS A 9 6.90 -1.56 6.71
N GLY A 10 6.65 -1.21 5.45
CA GLY A 10 7.70 -0.96 4.46
C GLY A 10 8.31 -2.17 3.77
N THR A 11 7.81 -3.38 4.03
CA THR A 11 8.31 -4.61 3.39
C THR A 11 8.00 -4.69 1.89
N CYS A 12 6.97 -3.99 1.42
CA CYS A 12 6.59 -3.84 0.01
C CYS A 12 6.40 -2.36 -0.34
N ALA A 13 7.38 -1.53 0.00
CA ALA A 13 7.28 -0.08 -0.03
C ALA A 13 6.74 0.49 -1.37
N MET A 14 5.79 1.42 -1.26
CA MET A 14 5.33 2.29 -2.34
C MET A 14 6.39 3.37 -2.59
N ALA A 15 7.16 3.18 -3.66
CA ALA A 15 8.23 4.09 -4.08
C ALA A 15 8.53 3.88 -5.56
N HIS A 16 9.34 4.77 -6.15
CA HIS A 16 9.85 4.54 -7.49
C HIS A 16 10.69 3.25 -7.52
N ARG A 17 10.53 2.49 -8.61
CA ARG A 17 11.23 1.22 -8.80
C ARG A 17 12.76 1.35 -8.74
N GLU A 18 13.30 2.49 -9.17
CA GLU A 18 14.74 2.78 -9.10
C GLU A 18 15.28 2.88 -7.67
N PHE A 19 14.42 3.20 -6.69
CA PHE A 19 14.77 3.25 -5.27
C PHE A 19 14.41 1.94 -4.53
N GLY A 20 14.11 0.86 -5.26
CA GLY A 20 13.73 -0.43 -4.68
C GLY A 20 12.27 -0.53 -4.25
N GLY A 21 11.38 0.33 -4.76
CA GLY A 21 9.94 0.21 -4.53
C GLY A 21 9.36 -1.09 -5.09
N ALA A 22 8.42 -1.69 -4.36
CA ALA A 22 7.72 -2.91 -4.77
C ALA A 22 6.40 -2.61 -5.51
N VAL A 23 5.74 -1.50 -5.14
CA VAL A 23 4.48 -1.06 -5.74
C VAL A 23 4.55 0.39 -6.21
N ASP A 24 3.72 0.73 -7.20
CA ASP A 24 3.53 2.10 -7.68
C ASP A 24 2.48 2.89 -6.87
N ALA A 25 2.22 4.14 -7.28
CA ALA A 25 1.24 5.03 -6.64
C ALA A 25 -0.23 4.56 -6.79
N GLU A 26 -0.49 3.61 -7.68
CA GLU A 26 -1.80 2.95 -7.85
C GLU A 26 -1.87 1.61 -7.10
N LEU A 27 -0.88 1.35 -6.23
CA LEU A 27 -0.70 0.14 -5.43
C LEU A 27 -0.49 -1.12 -6.28
N CYS A 28 -0.15 -0.98 -7.56
CA CYS A 28 0.12 -2.11 -8.45
C CYS A 28 1.53 -2.63 -8.22
N VAL A 29 1.68 -3.96 -8.18
CA VAL A 29 2.98 -4.61 -8.01
C VAL A 29 3.77 -4.52 -9.31
N TYR A 30 5.00 -4.01 -9.24
CA TYR A 30 5.84 -3.90 -10.43
C TYR A 30 6.09 -5.28 -11.06
N GLY A 31 5.83 -5.39 -12.37
CA GLY A 31 6.05 -6.62 -13.13
C GLY A 31 4.99 -7.70 -12.97
N VAL A 32 3.89 -7.42 -12.27
CA VAL A 32 2.76 -8.35 -12.13
C VAL A 32 1.47 -7.66 -12.58
N HIS A 33 0.68 -8.34 -13.40
CA HIS A 33 -0.61 -7.84 -13.85
C HIS A 33 -1.73 -8.21 -12.86
N TYR A 34 -2.69 -7.31 -12.69
CA TYR A 34 -3.91 -7.53 -11.87
C TYR A 34 -3.65 -7.86 -10.39
N LEU A 35 -2.50 -7.46 -9.83
CA LEU A 35 -2.16 -7.64 -8.43
C LEU A 35 -1.87 -6.29 -7.77
N ARG A 36 -2.49 -6.07 -6.61
CA ARG A 36 -2.25 -4.90 -5.75
C ARG A 36 -1.98 -5.33 -4.32
N ILE A 37 -1.22 -4.53 -3.58
CA ILE A 37 -0.98 -4.72 -2.14
C ILE A 37 -1.60 -3.55 -1.39
N VAL A 38 -2.45 -3.85 -0.40
CA VAL A 38 -3.23 -2.85 0.34
C VAL A 38 -3.18 -3.16 1.83
N ASP A 39 -2.04 -2.89 2.46
CA ASP A 39 -1.83 -3.05 3.90
C ASP A 39 -0.67 -2.17 4.41
N GLY A 40 -0.18 -2.41 5.63
CA GLY A 40 0.93 -1.65 6.19
C GLY A 40 2.27 -1.81 5.45
N SER A 41 2.44 -2.86 4.63
CA SER A 41 3.71 -3.14 3.94
C SER A 41 4.08 -2.09 2.90
N VAL A 42 3.08 -1.41 2.32
CA VAL A 42 3.31 -0.39 1.28
C VAL A 42 3.77 0.96 1.83
N ILE A 43 3.65 1.15 3.15
CA ILE A 43 4.05 2.38 3.82
C ILE A 43 5.58 2.39 3.95
N PRO A 44 6.31 3.28 3.25
CA PRO A 44 7.77 3.16 3.12
C PRO A 44 8.54 3.41 4.42
N PHE A 45 7.95 4.08 5.40
CA PHE A 45 8.59 4.36 6.69
C PHE A 45 7.58 4.41 7.82
N VAL A 46 8.02 4.11 9.05
CA VAL A 46 7.16 4.15 10.23
C VAL A 46 6.77 5.61 10.52
N PRO A 47 5.47 5.96 10.51
CA PRO A 47 5.03 7.32 10.82
C PRO A 47 5.19 7.64 12.31
N GLN A 48 5.26 8.92 12.66
CA GLN A 48 5.15 9.38 14.05
C GLN A 48 3.69 9.37 14.53
N SER A 49 3.04 8.22 14.39
CA SER A 49 1.61 7.99 14.63
C SER A 49 1.38 6.49 14.80
N ASN A 50 0.24 6.12 15.40
CA ASN A 50 -0.21 4.73 15.32
C ASN A 50 -0.41 4.34 13.83
N LEU A 51 0.22 3.24 13.40
CA LEU A 51 0.21 2.76 12.02
C LEU A 51 -1.20 2.49 11.49
N GLN A 52 -2.13 2.11 12.37
CA GLN A 52 -3.53 1.81 12.01
C GLN A 52 -4.18 2.97 11.25
N ARG A 53 -3.89 4.23 11.61
CA ARG A 53 -4.44 5.41 10.91
C ARG A 53 -4.01 5.45 9.45
N LEU A 54 -2.74 5.13 9.18
CA LEU A 54 -2.20 5.16 7.84
C LEU A 54 -2.70 3.97 7.02
N VAL A 55 -2.89 2.81 7.66
CA VAL A 55 -3.53 1.65 7.02
C VAL A 55 -4.94 1.99 6.56
N TYR A 56 -5.74 2.67 7.39
CA TYR A 56 -7.08 3.12 6.95
C TYR A 56 -7.01 4.08 5.77
N ALA A 57 -6.11 5.07 5.81
CA ALA A 57 -5.95 6.01 4.69
C ALA A 57 -5.54 5.32 3.37
N VAL A 58 -4.64 4.34 3.45
CA VAL A 58 -4.26 3.51 2.29
C VAL A 58 -5.44 2.69 1.79
N ALA A 59 -6.20 2.08 2.69
CA ALA A 59 -7.38 1.28 2.33
C ALA A 59 -8.49 2.11 1.67
N GLU A 60 -8.76 3.32 2.18
CA GLU A 60 -9.71 4.25 1.57
C GLU A 60 -9.28 4.61 0.15
N ARG A 61 -8.03 5.04 -0.02
CA ARG A 61 -7.50 5.38 -1.36
C ARG A 61 -7.50 4.19 -2.31
N ALA A 62 -7.19 3.00 -1.81
CA ALA A 62 -7.26 1.78 -2.61
C ALA A 62 -8.68 1.48 -3.09
N SER A 63 -9.69 1.73 -2.25
CA SER A 63 -11.10 1.59 -2.64
C SER A 63 -11.42 2.47 -3.84
N ASP A 64 -11.03 3.76 -3.79
CA ASP A 64 -11.26 4.70 -4.88
C ASP A 64 -10.57 4.26 -6.18
N ILE A 65 -9.30 3.84 -6.10
CA ILE A 65 -8.53 3.35 -7.26
C ILE A 65 -9.20 2.12 -7.88
N ILE A 66 -9.62 1.17 -7.04
CA ILE A 66 -10.23 -0.09 -7.50
C ILE A 66 -11.61 0.19 -8.10
N GLU A 67 -12.38 1.10 -7.52
CA GLU A 67 -13.69 1.50 -8.06
C GLU A 67 -13.54 2.22 -9.40
N ALA A 68 -12.61 3.17 -9.51
CA ALA A 68 -12.32 3.86 -10.77
C ALA A 68 -11.84 2.90 -11.88
N GLY A 69 -11.11 1.84 -11.50
CA GLY A 69 -10.63 0.80 -12.42
C GLY A 69 -11.67 -0.26 -12.80
N ARG A 70 -12.83 -0.32 -12.13
CA ARG A 70 -13.90 -1.25 -12.51
C ARG A 70 -14.59 -0.74 -13.77
N GLN A 71 -14.44 -1.45 -14.89
CA GLN A 71 -15.42 -1.37 -15.97
C GLN A 71 -16.72 -1.98 -15.44
N THR A 72 -17.74 -1.15 -15.23
CA THR A 72 -19.07 -1.62 -14.86
C THR A 72 -19.55 -2.55 -15.96
N VAL A 73 -19.44 -3.87 -15.74
CA VAL A 73 -20.10 -4.86 -16.57
C VAL A 73 -21.59 -4.63 -16.35
N SER A 74 -22.22 -3.91 -17.29
CA SER A 74 -23.65 -3.69 -17.30
C SER A 74 -24.33 -5.06 -17.28
N ARG A 75 -24.98 -5.37 -16.16
CA ARG A 75 -25.97 -6.45 -16.09
C ARG A 75 -27.23 -6.03 -16.82
#